data_AF-A0A9P5TRB9-F1
#
_entry.id   AF-A0A9P5TRB9-F1
#
_cell.length_a   1.000
_cell.length_b   1.000
_cell.length_c   1.000
_cell.angle_alpha   90.00
_cell.angle_beta   90.00
_cell.angle_gamma   90.00
#
_symmetry.space_group_name_H-M   'P 1'
#
loop_
_entity.id
_entity.type
_entity.pdbx_description
1 polymer ?
#
loop_
_entity_poly.entity_id
_entity_poly.type
_entity_poly.pdbx_seq_one_letter_code
_entity_poly.pdbx_strand_id
1 'polypeptide(L)'
;MKLDWIEGLEGDLMAVESLDTAMKFWSAENIVNTLKAVSFSINWCRIRGAVRGSQDAKSFMERTWIYFPANNGVFPPRGSKWIPFFAERVGYIKRFHKMLEGMGGEDGERNIREGLEDIFGELQCLPDSESFTETKEGKTWCRAAGEDAISILVNVRHMWFRQIGRTVEVRDGPRRSHVTRSVKDVMMELFKLHGLVEEVKQVQQRRWRVKRKSELKKKSIQVKNKRVAPKRKHVENSDQDDDESESSTDSFSE
;
A
#
# COMPACT_ATOMS: atom_id res chain seq x y z
N MET A 1 29.74 17.40 11.12
CA MET A 1 28.91 16.82 10.05
C MET A 1 27.47 16.92 10.55
N LYS A 2 26.76 17.96 10.12
CA LYS A 2 25.35 18.16 10.49
C LYS A 2 24.52 17.09 9.79
N LEU A 3 23.55 16.54 10.50
CA LEU A 3 22.62 15.56 9.99
C LEU A 3 21.50 16.32 9.26
N ASP A 4 21.78 16.77 8.03
CA ASP A 4 20.93 17.65 7.22
C ASP A 4 19.58 17.02 6.78
N TRP A 5 19.21 15.87 7.33
CA TRP A 5 17.92 15.19 7.11
C TRP A 5 16.97 15.29 8.30
N ILE A 6 17.35 16.03 9.35
CA ILE A 6 16.47 16.41 10.47
C ILE A 6 15.85 17.80 10.24
N GLU A 7 16.38 18.63 9.34
CA GLU A 7 15.93 20.02 9.11
C GLU A 7 14.48 20.16 8.56
N GLY A 8 13.78 19.06 8.28
CA GLY A 8 12.34 19.04 7.95
C GLY A 8 11.40 18.61 9.10
N LEU A 9 11.94 18.10 10.21
CA LEU A 9 11.19 17.60 11.38
C LEU A 9 11.61 18.26 12.70
N GLU A 10 12.70 19.04 12.68
CA GLU A 10 13.25 19.77 13.83
C GLU A 10 12.35 20.91 14.34
N GLY A 11 11.22 21.19 13.67
CA GLY A 11 10.30 22.28 14.02
C GLY A 11 9.07 21.92 14.86
N ASP A 12 8.65 20.65 14.93
CA ASP A 12 7.27 20.35 15.40
C ASP A 12 7.09 19.14 16.33
N LEU A 13 8.16 18.41 16.64
CA LEU A 13 8.18 17.54 17.84
C LEU A 13 8.74 18.33 19.03
N MET A 14 8.32 19.59 19.15
CA MET A 14 8.59 20.42 20.31
C MET A 14 8.02 19.72 21.53
N ALA A 15 8.84 19.59 22.58
CA ALA A 15 8.30 19.34 23.91
C ALA A 15 7.11 20.28 24.10
N VAL A 16 5.97 19.74 24.49
CA VAL A 16 4.76 20.54 24.72
C VAL A 16 5.03 21.38 25.97
N GLU A 17 5.66 22.53 25.78
CA GLU A 17 6.15 23.41 26.85
C GLU A 17 5.04 24.33 27.38
N SER A 18 3.92 24.44 26.66
CA SER A 18 2.76 25.23 27.07
C SER A 18 1.44 24.60 26.65
N LEU A 19 0.36 24.99 27.35
CA LEU A 19 -1.01 24.57 27.02
C LEU A 19 -1.41 25.01 25.60
N ASP A 20 -0.98 26.19 25.16
CA ASP A 20 -1.26 26.69 23.81
C ASP A 20 -0.58 25.83 22.74
N THR A 21 0.69 25.43 22.97
CA THR A 21 1.41 24.50 22.10
C THR A 21 0.74 23.13 22.09
N ALA A 22 0.24 22.66 23.24
CA ALA A 22 -0.52 21.42 23.34
C ALA A 22 -1.78 21.48 22.47
N MET A 23 -2.57 22.55 22.63
CA MET A 23 -3.81 22.72 21.89
C MET A 23 -3.60 22.84 20.39
N LYS A 24 -2.52 23.51 19.96
CA LYS A 24 -2.13 23.58 18.54
C LYS A 24 -1.74 22.21 17.98
N PHE A 25 -1.00 21.41 18.75
CA PHE A 25 -0.67 20.03 18.36
C PHE A 25 -1.92 19.15 18.20
N TRP A 26 -2.89 19.31 19.10
CA TRP A 26 -4.19 18.63 19.03
C TRP A 26 -5.20 19.26 18.06
N SER A 27 -4.81 20.28 17.29
CA SER A 27 -5.68 20.84 16.27
C SER A 27 -5.92 19.80 15.16
N ALA A 28 -7.13 19.82 14.57
CA ALA A 28 -7.48 18.89 13.51
C ALA A 28 -6.54 19.00 12.30
N GLU A 29 -6.04 20.20 12.02
CA GLU A 29 -5.07 20.46 10.93
C GLU A 29 -3.72 19.78 11.20
N ASN A 30 -3.14 19.98 12.39
CA ASN A 30 -1.88 19.33 12.74
C ASN A 30 -2.03 17.81 12.78
N ILE A 31 -3.11 17.28 13.36
CA ILE A 31 -3.39 15.84 13.35
C ILE A 31 -3.42 15.30 11.91
N VAL A 32 -4.13 15.97 11.00
CA VAL A 32 -4.20 15.56 9.59
C VAL A 32 -2.83 15.63 8.91
N ASN A 33 -2.04 16.66 9.18
CA ASN A 33 -0.70 16.80 8.60
C ASN A 33 0.28 15.74 9.15
N THR A 34 0.25 15.48 10.45
CA THR A 34 1.02 14.40 11.08
C THR A 34 0.63 13.04 10.52
N LEU A 35 -0.67 12.78 10.32
CA LEU A 35 -1.16 11.54 9.73
C LEU A 35 -0.77 11.37 8.25
N LYS A 36 -0.50 12.46 7.51
CA LYS A 36 0.03 12.39 6.14
C LYS A 36 1.53 12.13 6.09
N ALA A 37 2.26 12.52 7.13
CA ALA A 37 3.70 12.30 7.24
C ALA A 37 4.06 10.84 7.60
N VAL A 38 3.06 10.02 7.92
CA VAL A 38 3.23 8.64 8.39
C VAL A 38 2.37 7.70 7.56
N SER A 39 2.95 6.58 7.13
CA SER A 39 2.26 5.50 6.44
C SER A 39 2.27 4.26 7.32
N PHE A 40 1.09 3.69 7.56
CA PHE A 40 0.95 2.50 8.40
C PHE A 40 0.89 1.25 7.53
N SER A 41 1.81 0.32 7.77
CA SER A 41 1.85 -0.99 7.13
C SER A 41 1.64 -2.10 8.17
N ILE A 42 0.91 -3.14 7.79
CA ILE A 42 0.60 -4.23 8.71
C ILE A 42 1.79 -5.19 8.77
N ASN A 43 2.26 -5.53 9.97
CA ASN A 43 3.25 -6.59 10.12
C ASN A 43 2.57 -7.95 10.12
N TRP A 44 2.50 -8.58 8.95
CA TRP A 44 1.83 -9.86 8.70
C TRP A 44 2.52 -11.08 9.33
N CYS A 45 3.53 -10.91 10.19
CA CYS A 45 4.15 -12.02 10.91
C CYS A 45 3.07 -12.87 11.62
N ARG A 46 3.28 -14.19 11.65
CA ARG A 46 2.42 -15.16 12.36
C ARG A 46 0.98 -15.32 11.82
N ILE A 47 0.56 -14.65 10.75
CA ILE A 47 -0.71 -15.00 10.08
C ILE A 47 -0.47 -16.21 9.15
N ARG A 48 -1.06 -17.35 9.51
CA ARG A 48 -1.08 -18.55 8.65
C ARG A 48 -2.16 -18.40 7.57
N GLY A 49 -1.82 -18.66 6.31
CA GLY A 49 -2.75 -18.63 5.18
C GLY A 49 -2.15 -17.95 3.94
N ALA A 50 -2.87 -17.91 2.82
CA ALA A 50 -2.44 -17.20 1.62
C ALA A 50 -2.64 -15.69 1.79
N VAL A 51 -1.72 -15.03 2.49
CA VAL A 51 -1.71 -13.56 2.63
C VAL A 51 -0.87 -12.98 1.50
N ARG A 52 -1.44 -12.07 0.70
CA ARG A 52 -0.67 -11.28 -0.28
C ARG A 52 0.25 -10.31 0.48
N GLY A 53 1.55 -10.57 0.46
CA GLY A 53 2.57 -9.76 1.13
C GLY A 53 3.77 -10.61 1.55
N SER A 54 4.84 -9.99 2.02
CA SER A 54 5.99 -10.72 2.57
C SER A 54 5.60 -11.40 3.88
N GLN A 55 5.46 -12.73 3.86
CA GLN A 55 5.26 -13.56 5.06
C GLN A 55 6.53 -13.66 5.91
N ASP A 56 7.68 -13.23 5.36
CA ASP A 56 9.00 -13.30 5.99
C ASP A 56 9.28 -12.09 6.90
N ALA A 57 8.25 -11.33 7.26
CA ALA A 57 8.40 -10.19 8.16
C ALA A 57 8.67 -10.69 9.60
N LYS A 58 9.79 -10.23 10.18
CA LYS A 58 10.10 -10.45 11.60
C LYS A 58 8.96 -9.95 12.48
N SER A 59 8.57 -10.77 13.44
CA SER A 59 7.61 -10.40 14.48
C SER A 59 8.12 -9.26 15.33
N PHE A 60 7.20 -8.61 16.05
CA PHE A 60 7.57 -7.52 16.95
C PHE A 60 8.59 -7.96 18.01
N MET A 61 8.41 -9.15 18.59
CA MET A 61 9.38 -9.75 19.52
C MET A 61 10.77 -9.91 18.87
N GLU A 62 10.85 -10.46 17.65
CA GLU A 62 12.12 -10.64 16.94
C GLU A 62 12.77 -9.32 16.52
N ARG A 63 11.99 -8.24 16.41
CA ARG A 63 12.49 -6.89 16.13
C ARG A 63 13.23 -6.27 17.31
N THR A 64 13.09 -6.81 18.53
CA THR A 64 13.92 -6.41 19.69
C THR A 64 15.39 -6.40 19.33
N TRP A 65 15.87 -7.39 18.58
CA TRP A 65 17.27 -7.52 18.16
C TRP A 65 17.75 -6.43 17.20
N ILE A 66 16.85 -5.64 16.61
CA ILE A 66 17.19 -4.47 15.80
C ILE A 66 17.61 -3.30 16.70
N TYR A 67 16.88 -3.09 17.81
CA TYR A 67 17.10 -1.97 18.73
C TYR A 67 18.06 -2.35 19.87
N PHE A 68 18.12 -3.63 20.23
CA PHE A 68 18.99 -4.18 21.28
C PHE A 68 19.84 -5.34 20.70
N PRO A 69 20.76 -5.03 19.77
CA PRO A 69 21.57 -6.05 19.11
C PRO A 69 22.43 -6.84 20.12
N ALA A 70 22.94 -8.00 19.70
CA ALA A 70 23.90 -8.76 20.50
C ALA A 70 25.26 -8.07 20.53
N ASN A 71 26.03 -8.23 21.62
CA ASN A 71 27.41 -7.78 21.66
C ASN A 71 28.35 -8.84 21.05
N ASN A 72 28.20 -9.08 19.74
CA ASN A 72 28.99 -10.08 19.01
C ASN A 72 30.19 -9.47 18.26
N GLY A 73 30.57 -8.23 18.60
CA GLY A 73 31.63 -7.49 17.91
C GLY A 73 31.24 -6.96 16.52
N VAL A 74 29.98 -7.12 16.09
CA VAL A 74 29.49 -6.52 14.85
C VAL A 74 29.15 -5.06 15.10
N PHE A 75 29.82 -4.17 14.37
CA PHE A 75 29.60 -2.73 14.44
C PHE A 75 28.96 -2.22 13.15
N PRO A 76 28.14 -1.16 13.23
CA PRO A 76 27.58 -0.56 12.03
C PRO A 76 28.69 0.01 11.14
N PRO A 77 28.59 -0.13 9.80
CA PRO A 77 29.61 0.35 8.89
C PRO A 77 29.72 1.89 8.95
N ARG A 78 30.89 2.41 8.58
CA ARG A 78 31.19 3.84 8.64
C ARG A 78 30.16 4.66 7.87
N GLY A 79 29.60 5.69 8.50
CA GLY A 79 28.54 6.53 7.93
C GLY A 79 27.12 6.08 8.26
N SER A 80 26.95 4.87 8.80
CA SER A 80 25.63 4.38 9.22
C SER A 80 24.99 5.29 10.27
N LYS A 81 23.69 5.47 10.11
CA LYS A 81 22.82 6.17 11.06
C LYS A 81 22.74 5.50 12.43
N TRP A 82 23.22 4.25 12.54
CA TRP A 82 23.29 3.52 13.80
C TRP A 82 24.47 3.93 14.69
N ILE A 83 25.54 4.49 14.12
CA ILE A 83 26.79 4.84 14.85
C ILE A 83 26.54 5.64 16.14
N PRO A 84 25.69 6.69 16.16
CA PRO A 84 25.49 7.49 17.38
C PRO A 84 24.95 6.68 18.56
N PHE A 85 24.19 5.60 18.31
CA PHE A 85 23.65 4.75 19.37
C PHE A 85 24.68 3.81 19.99
N PHE A 86 25.82 3.60 19.32
CA PHE A 86 26.97 2.85 19.82
C PHE A 86 28.05 3.75 20.44
N ALA A 87 27.88 5.07 20.39
CA ALA A 87 28.89 6.01 20.87
C ALA A 87 29.14 5.85 22.39
N GLU A 88 30.41 5.83 22.78
CA GLU A 88 30.85 5.46 24.14
C GLU A 88 30.23 6.31 25.27
N ARG A 89 29.94 7.60 25.00
CA ARG A 89 29.45 8.55 26.01
C ARG A 89 27.92 8.65 26.08
N VAL A 90 27.24 8.56 24.94
CA VAL A 90 25.82 8.94 24.80
C VAL A 90 24.96 7.84 24.18
N GLY A 91 25.57 6.81 23.59
CA GLY A 91 24.87 5.75 22.89
C GLY A 91 24.15 4.82 23.87
N TYR A 92 22.83 4.65 23.70
CA TYR A 92 22.05 3.78 24.56
C TYR A 92 22.44 2.31 24.40
N ILE A 93 22.83 1.86 23.19
CA ILE A 93 23.22 0.47 22.93
C ILE A 93 24.50 0.14 23.71
N LYS A 94 25.48 1.06 23.73
CA LYS A 94 26.67 0.89 24.54
C LYS A 94 26.34 0.81 26.04
N ARG A 95 25.46 1.69 26.54
CA ARG A 95 25.02 1.68 27.94
C ARG A 95 24.29 0.39 28.30
N PHE A 96 23.45 -0.10 27.40
CA PHE A 96 22.77 -1.39 27.53
C PHE A 96 23.78 -2.52 27.69
N HIS A 97 24.79 -2.61 26.83
CA HIS A 97 25.83 -3.65 26.97
C HIS A 97 26.63 -3.53 28.27
N LYS A 98 27.01 -2.33 28.70
CA LYS A 98 27.68 -2.13 30.00
C LYS A 98 26.80 -2.55 31.18
N MET A 99 25.49 -2.31 31.09
CA MET A 99 24.54 -2.74 32.11
C MET A 99 24.45 -4.27 32.17
N LEU A 100 24.43 -4.94 31.01
CA LEU A 100 24.44 -6.41 30.93
C LEU A 100 25.74 -7.00 31.49
N GLU A 101 26.90 -6.43 31.16
CA GLU A 101 28.20 -6.84 31.72
C GLU A 101 28.21 -6.76 33.26
N GLY A 102 27.52 -5.77 33.84
CA GLY A 102 27.40 -5.59 35.29
C GLY A 102 26.42 -6.54 35.98
N MET A 103 25.58 -7.28 35.25
CA MET A 103 24.49 -8.09 35.80
C MET A 103 24.84 -9.57 36.05
N GLY A 104 26.12 -9.95 35.94
CA GLY A 104 26.62 -11.18 36.53
C GLY A 104 26.44 -12.47 35.71
N GLY A 105 26.26 -12.38 34.39
CA GLY A 105 26.36 -13.53 33.47
C GLY A 105 25.17 -13.73 32.52
N GLU A 106 25.18 -14.86 31.81
CA GLU A 106 24.23 -15.19 30.74
C GLU A 106 22.76 -15.20 31.19
N ASP A 107 22.48 -15.58 32.43
CA ASP A 107 21.12 -15.63 32.97
C ASP A 107 20.49 -14.24 33.11
N GLY A 108 21.27 -13.23 33.52
CA GLY A 108 20.81 -11.84 33.63
C GLY A 108 20.51 -11.23 32.26
N GLU A 109 21.36 -11.51 31.28
CA GLU A 109 21.14 -11.09 29.89
C GLU A 109 19.90 -11.75 29.31
N ARG A 110 19.72 -13.07 29.50
CA ARG A 110 18.55 -13.80 29.01
C ARG A 110 17.26 -13.20 29.57
N ASN A 111 17.17 -13.00 30.88
CA ASN A 111 15.97 -12.45 31.52
C ASN A 111 15.59 -11.06 30.99
N ILE A 112 16.59 -10.19 30.77
CA ILE A 112 16.34 -8.86 30.20
C ILE A 112 15.87 -8.95 28.76
N ARG A 113 16.48 -9.83 27.96
CA ARG A 113 16.07 -10.04 26.57
C ARG A 113 14.66 -10.57 26.48
N GLU A 114 14.30 -11.56 27.30
CA GLU A 114 12.93 -12.08 27.40
C GLU A 114 11.95 -10.97 27.77
N GLY A 115 12.26 -10.16 28.79
CA GLY A 115 11.41 -9.02 29.16
C GLY A 115 11.28 -7.97 28.05
N LEU A 116 12.34 -7.70 27.29
CA LEU A 116 12.28 -6.80 26.13
C LEU A 116 11.43 -7.39 25.00
N GLU A 117 11.56 -8.68 24.72
CA GLU A 117 10.75 -9.38 23.73
C GLU A 117 9.26 -9.34 24.11
N ASP A 118 8.92 -9.54 25.39
CA ASP A 118 7.55 -9.42 25.89
C ASP A 118 7.01 -8.00 25.71
N ILE A 119 7.78 -6.98 26.09
CA ILE A 119 7.41 -5.57 25.88
C ILE A 119 7.15 -5.31 24.40
N PHE A 120 8.08 -5.72 23.53
CA PHE A 120 7.95 -5.53 22.10
C PHE A 120 6.74 -6.26 21.53
N GLY A 121 6.46 -7.48 22.01
CA GLY A 121 5.29 -8.27 21.61
C GLY A 121 3.95 -7.60 21.89
N GLU A 122 3.89 -6.71 22.88
CA GLU A 122 2.69 -5.94 23.27
C GLU A 122 2.67 -4.52 22.68
N LEU A 123 3.70 -4.09 21.94
CA LEU A 123 3.68 -2.80 21.25
C LEU A 123 2.67 -2.83 20.10
N GLN A 124 1.84 -1.78 20.01
CA GLN A 124 0.86 -1.65 18.92
C GLN A 124 1.51 -1.27 17.59
N CYS A 125 2.58 -0.48 17.64
CA CYS A 125 3.28 -0.01 16.46
C CYS A 125 4.77 0.17 16.72
N LEU A 126 5.56 0.03 15.66
CA LEU A 126 7.00 0.25 15.66
C LEU A 126 7.42 0.93 14.36
N PRO A 127 8.49 1.72 14.36
CA PRO A 127 9.13 2.12 13.12
C PRO A 127 9.44 0.92 12.24
N ASP A 128 9.24 1.06 10.93
CA ASP A 128 9.79 0.09 10.00
C ASP A 128 11.30 0.27 9.95
N SER A 129 12.01 -0.57 10.69
CA SER A 129 13.46 -0.56 10.82
C SER A 129 14.09 -1.83 10.23
N GLU A 130 15.30 -1.68 9.72
CA GLU A 130 16.15 -2.74 9.19
C GLU A 130 17.43 -2.85 10.04
N SER A 131 17.76 -4.05 10.50
CA SER A 131 19.04 -4.32 11.17
C SER A 131 20.21 -4.02 10.24
N PHE A 132 21.27 -3.44 10.78
CA PHE A 132 22.54 -3.33 10.07
C PHE A 132 23.28 -4.67 10.03
N THR A 133 24.17 -4.82 9.07
CA THR A 133 25.16 -5.90 8.98
C THR A 133 26.53 -5.28 8.75
N GLU A 134 27.60 -6.07 8.75
CA GLU A 134 28.96 -5.57 8.44
C GLU A 134 29.03 -4.84 7.09
N THR A 135 28.20 -5.26 6.13
CA THR A 135 28.18 -4.73 4.77
C THR A 135 27.02 -3.77 4.48
N LYS A 136 25.96 -3.78 5.29
CA LYS A 136 24.76 -2.95 5.08
C LYS A 136 24.54 -2.03 6.27
N GLU A 137 24.36 -0.74 6.01
CA GLU A 137 24.18 0.27 7.05
C GLU A 137 22.95 0.06 7.94
N GLY A 138 21.95 -0.71 7.48
CA GLY A 138 20.65 -0.81 8.12
C GLY A 138 19.87 0.51 8.06
N LYS A 139 18.66 0.52 8.61
CA LYS A 139 17.80 1.72 8.64
C LYS A 139 17.07 1.79 9.96
N THR A 140 17.16 2.92 10.64
CA THR A 140 16.34 3.18 11.84
C THR A 140 14.89 3.53 11.46
N TRP A 141 14.70 4.18 10.32
CA TRP A 141 13.40 4.55 9.77
C TRP A 141 13.39 4.28 8.26
N CYS A 142 12.39 3.54 7.78
CA CYS A 142 12.11 3.37 6.37
C CYS A 142 11.06 4.40 5.90
N ARG A 143 11.18 4.81 4.64
CA ARG A 143 10.12 5.57 3.96
C ARG A 143 9.15 4.61 3.29
N ALA A 144 7.88 4.99 3.25
CA ALA A 144 6.88 4.27 2.49
C ALA A 144 7.18 4.33 0.99
N ALA A 145 6.85 3.25 0.26
CA ALA A 145 7.15 3.17 -1.16
C ALA A 145 6.35 4.22 -1.95
N GLY A 146 7.07 5.18 -2.55
CA GLY A 146 6.47 6.22 -3.41
C GLY A 146 5.87 7.42 -2.67
N GLU A 147 6.07 7.54 -1.35
CA GLU A 147 5.59 8.65 -0.53
C GLU A 147 6.74 9.28 0.28
N ASP A 148 6.66 10.58 0.57
CA ASP A 148 7.56 11.24 1.54
C ASP A 148 7.02 11.06 2.97
N ALA A 149 6.65 9.82 3.30
CA ALA A 149 6.07 9.44 4.57
C ALA A 149 6.93 8.37 5.26
N ILE A 150 7.00 8.45 6.58
CA ILE A 150 7.70 7.46 7.42
C ILE A 150 6.82 6.20 7.52
N SER A 151 7.42 5.04 7.25
CA SER A 151 6.75 3.75 7.39
C SER A 151 6.73 3.32 8.86
N ILE A 152 5.52 3.04 9.37
CA ILE A 152 5.27 2.50 10.70
C ILE A 152 4.58 1.15 10.55
N LEU A 153 5.12 0.15 11.21
CA LEU A 153 4.55 -1.18 11.28
C LEU A 153 3.50 -1.23 12.38
N VAL A 154 2.38 -1.88 12.10
CA VAL A 154 1.31 -2.16 13.05
C VAL A 154 1.35 -3.63 13.44
N ASN A 155 1.31 -3.88 14.75
CA ASN A 155 1.27 -5.23 15.30
C ASN A 155 -0.12 -5.83 15.09
N VAL A 156 -0.18 -6.89 14.29
CA VAL A 156 -1.42 -7.62 13.98
C VAL A 156 -2.15 -8.09 15.24
N ARG A 157 -1.44 -8.41 16.33
CA ARG A 157 -2.05 -8.90 17.56
C ARG A 157 -3.04 -7.92 18.18
N HIS A 158 -2.80 -6.62 18.00
CA HIS A 158 -3.67 -5.56 18.50
C HIS A 158 -4.64 -5.03 17.45
N MET A 159 -4.62 -5.58 16.23
CA MET A 159 -5.59 -5.23 15.22
C MET A 159 -6.90 -5.96 15.47
N TRP A 160 -7.98 -5.20 15.60
CA TRP A 160 -9.32 -5.77 15.50
C TRP A 160 -9.75 -5.79 14.05
N PHE A 161 -10.07 -6.98 13.56
CA PHE A 161 -10.70 -7.13 12.25
C PHE A 161 -12.08 -6.48 12.33
N ARG A 162 -12.22 -5.30 11.70
CA ARG A 162 -13.52 -4.61 11.59
C ARG A 162 -14.55 -5.44 10.83
N GLN A 163 -14.11 -6.35 9.97
CA GLN A 163 -14.94 -7.28 9.24
C GLN A 163 -14.15 -8.55 8.91
N ILE A 164 -14.68 -9.72 9.27
CA ILE A 164 -14.24 -11.02 8.75
C ILE A 164 -15.31 -11.46 7.77
N GLY A 165 -15.01 -11.40 6.48
CA GLY A 165 -15.94 -11.73 5.41
C GLY A 165 -15.29 -11.48 4.06
N ARG A 166 -15.96 -11.90 2.97
CA ARG A 166 -15.49 -11.58 1.63
C ARG A 166 -15.50 -10.06 1.47
N THR A 167 -14.34 -9.43 1.61
CA THR A 167 -13.98 -8.36 0.69
C THR A 167 -14.19 -9.01 -0.67
N VAL A 168 -15.21 -8.58 -1.41
CA VAL A 168 -15.30 -8.93 -2.83
C VAL A 168 -13.92 -8.69 -3.36
N GLU A 169 -13.24 -9.75 -3.81
CA GLU A 169 -11.95 -9.62 -4.47
C GLU A 169 -12.17 -8.54 -5.52
N VAL A 170 -11.63 -7.34 -5.28
CA VAL A 170 -11.33 -6.47 -6.39
C VAL A 170 -10.12 -7.15 -6.99
N ARG A 171 -10.41 -8.17 -7.80
CA ARG A 171 -9.49 -8.72 -8.79
C ARG A 171 -8.86 -7.51 -9.44
N ASP A 172 -7.55 -7.49 -9.46
CA ASP A 172 -6.83 -6.56 -10.32
C ASP A 172 -7.28 -6.84 -11.76
N GLY A 173 -8.20 -5.99 -12.24
CA GLY A 173 -8.78 -5.98 -13.59
C GLY A 173 -10.28 -5.65 -13.62
N PRO A 174 -10.75 -4.83 -14.59
CA PRO A 174 -10.36 -3.46 -14.87
C PRO A 174 -11.06 -2.46 -13.92
N ARG A 175 -10.32 -1.46 -13.43
CA ARG A 175 -10.75 -0.21 -12.74
C ARG A 175 -11.98 -0.31 -11.82
N ARG A 176 -11.72 -0.25 -10.50
CA ARG A 176 -12.72 0.06 -9.46
C ARG A 176 -13.64 1.17 -9.97
N SER A 177 -14.95 0.89 -10.06
CA SER A 177 -15.95 1.93 -10.22
C SER A 177 -15.93 2.76 -8.94
N HIS A 178 -15.15 3.83 -8.95
CA HIS A 178 -15.32 4.92 -8.00
C HIS A 178 -16.80 5.28 -7.96
N VAL A 179 -17.35 5.47 -6.75
CA VAL A 179 -18.57 6.25 -6.59
C VAL A 179 -18.22 7.68 -7.00
N THR A 180 -18.16 7.91 -8.30
CA THR A 180 -18.07 9.22 -8.89
C THR A 180 -19.48 9.77 -8.82
N ARG A 181 -19.75 10.55 -7.78
CA ARG A 181 -20.77 11.58 -7.94
C ARG A 181 -20.26 12.46 -9.07
N SER A 182 -20.99 12.51 -10.18
CA SER A 182 -20.53 13.33 -11.30
C SER A 182 -20.39 14.76 -10.79
N VAL A 183 -19.43 15.52 -11.31
CA VAL A 183 -19.26 16.94 -10.97
C VAL A 183 -20.59 17.70 -11.05
N LYS A 184 -21.48 17.28 -11.96
CA LYS A 184 -22.83 17.82 -12.12
C LYS A 184 -23.78 17.45 -10.98
N ASP A 185 -23.66 16.27 -10.38
CA ASP A 185 -24.42 15.89 -9.18
C ASP A 185 -23.96 16.68 -7.97
N VAL A 186 -22.65 16.87 -7.83
CA VAL A 186 -22.05 17.72 -6.78
C VAL A 186 -22.50 19.18 -6.95
N MET A 187 -22.44 19.72 -8.17
CA MET A 187 -22.94 21.07 -8.46
C MET A 187 -24.45 21.22 -8.23
N MET A 188 -25.27 20.22 -8.55
CA MET A 188 -26.71 20.28 -8.28
C MET A 188 -27.02 20.30 -6.78
N GLU A 189 -26.26 19.58 -5.95
CA GLU A 189 -26.43 19.64 -4.49
C GLU A 189 -25.96 20.98 -3.93
N LEU A 190 -24.85 21.53 -4.43
CA LEU A 190 -24.37 22.88 -4.09
C LEU A 190 -25.39 23.96 -4.46
N PHE A 191 -25.97 23.94 -5.66
CA PHE A 191 -26.99 24.91 -6.07
C PHE A 191 -28.27 24.83 -5.26
N LYS A 192 -28.67 23.62 -4.82
CA LYS A 192 -29.81 23.44 -3.90
C LYS A 192 -29.52 24.02 -2.51
N LEU A 193 -28.31 23.83 -2.00
CA LEU A 193 -27.86 24.38 -0.71
C LEU A 193 -27.84 25.91 -0.71
N HIS A 194 -27.48 26.53 -1.84
CA HIS A 194 -27.42 27.99 -1.98
C HIS A 194 -28.71 28.63 -2.50
N GLY A 195 -29.82 27.87 -2.63
CA GLY A 195 -31.12 28.42 -3.03
C GLY A 195 -31.23 28.83 -4.51
N LEU A 196 -30.31 28.37 -5.36
CA LEU A 196 -30.25 28.74 -6.79
C LEU A 196 -31.10 27.78 -7.64
N VAL A 197 -32.41 27.88 -7.45
CA VAL A 197 -33.41 26.93 -7.98
C VAL A 197 -33.44 26.86 -9.51
N GLU A 198 -33.18 27.97 -10.21
CA GLU A 198 -33.32 28.04 -11.66
C GLU A 198 -32.18 27.33 -12.40
N GLU A 199 -30.98 27.36 -11.83
CA GLU A 199 -29.79 26.67 -12.37
C GLU A 199 -29.91 25.15 -12.22
N VAL A 200 -30.51 24.69 -11.12
CA VAL A 200 -30.85 23.27 -10.91
C VAL A 200 -31.81 22.78 -12.00
N LYS A 201 -32.86 23.56 -12.30
CA LYS A 201 -33.83 23.21 -13.36
C LYS A 201 -33.16 23.12 -14.74
N GLN A 202 -32.29 24.07 -15.08
CA GLN A 202 -31.59 24.05 -16.37
C GLN A 202 -30.67 22.83 -16.52
N VAL A 203 -29.93 22.47 -15.47
CA VAL A 203 -29.06 21.28 -15.46
C VAL A 203 -29.90 19.99 -15.58
N GLN A 204 -31.04 19.91 -14.90
CA GLN A 204 -31.97 18.78 -14.99
C GLN A 204 -32.60 18.65 -16.39
N GLN A 205 -33.05 19.75 -16.99
CA GLN A 205 -33.62 19.74 -18.35
C GLN A 205 -32.59 19.29 -19.39
N ARG A 206 -31.33 19.73 -19.27
CA ARG A 206 -30.25 19.27 -20.15
C ARG A 206 -30.00 17.76 -20.00
N ARG A 207 -30.01 17.23 -18.77
CA ARG A 207 -29.90 15.78 -18.52
C ARG A 207 -31.04 14.99 -19.15
N TRP A 208 -32.26 15.49 -19.02
CA TRP A 208 -33.44 14.82 -19.55
C TRP A 208 -33.39 14.74 -21.09
N ARG A 209 -32.96 15.81 -21.76
CA ARG A 209 -32.77 15.83 -23.23
C ARG A 209 -31.74 14.81 -23.70
N VAL A 210 -30.58 14.74 -23.02
CA VAL A 210 -29.51 13.77 -23.37
C VAL A 210 -29.98 12.33 -23.14
N LYS A 211 -30.66 12.07 -22.01
CA LYS A 211 -31.19 10.74 -21.70
C LYS A 211 -32.19 10.28 -22.75
N ARG A 212 -33.16 11.14 -23.11
CA ARG A 212 -34.17 10.86 -24.14
C ARG A 212 -33.56 10.57 -25.51
N LYS A 213 -32.55 11.35 -25.93
CA LYS A 213 -31.81 11.06 -27.18
C LYS A 213 -31.11 9.69 -27.14
N SER A 214 -30.53 9.32 -26.00
CA SER A 214 -29.86 8.02 -25.87
C SER A 214 -30.86 6.86 -25.93
N GLU A 215 -32.04 6.99 -25.35
CA GLU A 215 -33.07 5.96 -25.32
C GLU A 215 -33.66 5.73 -26.71
N LEU A 216 -33.92 6.80 -27.46
CA LEU A 216 -34.36 6.70 -28.86
C LEU A 216 -33.31 6.00 -29.74
N LYS A 217 -32.02 6.30 -29.52
CA LYS A 217 -30.93 5.63 -30.23
C LYS A 217 -30.86 4.14 -29.90
N LYS A 218 -31.04 3.76 -28.62
CA LYS A 218 -31.08 2.35 -28.20
C LYS A 218 -32.25 1.58 -28.83
N LYS A 219 -33.44 2.18 -28.86
CA LYS A 219 -34.62 1.59 -29.53
C LYS A 219 -34.37 1.38 -31.02
N SER A 220 -33.75 2.33 -31.71
CA SER A 220 -33.40 2.19 -33.13
C SER A 220 -32.42 1.04 -33.40
N ILE A 221 -31.43 0.84 -32.52
CA ILE A 221 -30.44 -0.24 -32.64
C ILE A 221 -31.10 -1.62 -32.43
N GLN A 222 -31.99 -1.75 -31.44
CA GLN A 222 -32.71 -3.00 -31.20
C GLN A 222 -33.61 -3.42 -32.37
N VAL A 223 -34.21 -2.46 -33.07
CA VAL A 223 -35.02 -2.74 -34.28
C VAL A 223 -34.14 -3.23 -35.43
N LYS A 224 -32.92 -2.70 -35.59
CA LYS A 224 -31.99 -3.15 -36.65
C LYS A 224 -31.47 -4.56 -36.42
N ASN A 225 -31.23 -4.96 -35.16
CA ASN A 225 -30.70 -6.30 -34.82
C ASN A 225 -31.73 -7.43 -34.93
N LYS A 226 -33.03 -7.15 -35.09
CA LYS A 226 -34.07 -8.17 -35.33
C LYS A 226 -34.27 -8.53 -36.79
N ARG A 227 -33.56 -7.89 -37.72
CA ARG A 227 -33.61 -8.27 -39.15
C ARG A 227 -32.74 -9.50 -39.35
N VAL A 228 -33.36 -10.64 -39.69
CA VAL A 228 -32.66 -11.90 -40.01
C VAL A 228 -31.86 -11.69 -41.30
N ALA A 229 -30.56 -11.97 -41.25
CA ALA A 229 -29.71 -11.91 -42.43
C ALA A 229 -30.09 -13.05 -43.41
N PRO A 230 -30.05 -12.83 -44.73
CA PRO A 230 -30.42 -13.84 -45.71
C PRO A 230 -29.50 -15.08 -45.60
N LYS A 231 -30.10 -16.27 -45.50
CA LYS A 231 -29.37 -17.53 -45.38
C LYS A 231 -28.64 -17.84 -46.70
N ARG A 232 -27.32 -17.99 -46.65
CA ARG A 232 -26.53 -18.51 -47.78
C ARG A 232 -26.65 -20.03 -47.82
N LYS A 233 -26.93 -20.59 -49.00
CA LYS A 233 -26.97 -22.05 -49.23
C LYS A 233 -25.55 -22.61 -49.10
N HIS A 234 -25.40 -23.64 -48.27
CA HIS A 234 -24.19 -24.46 -48.20
C HIS A 234 -24.22 -25.40 -49.42
N VAL A 235 -23.15 -25.42 -50.23
CA VAL A 235 -22.99 -26.37 -51.33
C VAL A 235 -22.24 -27.58 -50.75
N GLU A 236 -22.87 -28.76 -50.82
CA GLU A 236 -22.24 -30.05 -50.53
C GLU A 236 -21.41 -30.45 -51.76
N ASN A 237 -20.11 -30.71 -51.56
CA ASN A 237 -19.27 -31.35 -52.57
C ASN A 237 -19.51 -32.86 -52.49
N SER A 238 -20.15 -33.40 -53.51
CA SER A 238 -20.18 -34.83 -53.81
C SER A 238 -18.94 -35.19 -54.65
N ASP A 239 -18.23 -36.21 -54.18
CA ASP A 239 -17.21 -36.93 -54.94
C ASP A 239 -17.80 -37.50 -56.24
N GLN A 240 -17.05 -37.38 -57.34
CA GLN A 240 -17.23 -38.21 -58.53
C GLN A 240 -15.87 -38.44 -59.17
N ASP A 241 -15.40 -39.68 -59.00
CA ASP A 241 -14.30 -40.32 -59.72
C ASP A 241 -14.68 -40.61 -61.19
N ASP A 242 -13.65 -40.98 -61.97
CA ASP A 242 -13.61 -41.50 -63.35
C ASP A 242 -13.73 -40.44 -64.48
N ASP A 243 -12.89 -40.38 -65.52
CA ASP A 243 -12.01 -41.39 -66.09
C ASP A 243 -10.96 -40.75 -67.05
N GLU A 244 -9.84 -41.46 -67.17
CA GLU A 244 -8.83 -41.57 -68.23
C GLU A 244 -8.77 -40.60 -69.45
N SER A 245 -7.57 -40.04 -69.72
CA SER A 245 -6.66 -40.56 -70.77
C SER A 245 -5.65 -39.52 -71.28
N GLU A 246 -4.48 -40.07 -71.61
CA GLU A 246 -3.20 -39.46 -71.94
C GLU A 246 -3.18 -38.58 -73.20
N SER A 247 -2.35 -37.53 -73.16
CA SER A 247 -1.05 -37.48 -73.86
C SER A 247 -0.73 -36.07 -74.33
N SER A 248 0.47 -35.60 -73.98
CA SER A 248 1.50 -35.24 -74.96
C SER A 248 2.52 -34.29 -74.33
N THR A 249 3.71 -34.86 -74.19
CA THR A 249 5.00 -34.30 -74.62
C THR A 249 5.56 -33.09 -73.88
N ASP A 250 6.72 -33.39 -73.27
CA ASP A 250 8.00 -32.68 -73.43
C ASP A 250 8.09 -31.26 -72.87
N SER A 251 9.20 -30.81 -72.30
CA SER A 251 10.47 -31.39 -71.87
C SER A 251 11.24 -30.16 -71.39
N PHE A 252 12.12 -30.37 -70.41
CA PHE A 252 13.30 -29.54 -70.13
C PHE A 252 13.09 -28.09 -69.64
N SER A 253 13.94 -27.49 -68.82
CA SER A 253 14.93 -27.87 -67.80
C SER A 253 15.43 -26.52 -67.25
N GLU A 254 15.67 -26.49 -65.94
CA GLU A 254 16.45 -25.51 -65.13
C GLU A 254 16.24 -24.01 -65.32
#